data_AF-A0A7Y0GFM5-F1
#
_entry.id   AF-A0A7Y0GFM5-F1
#
_cell.length_a   1.000
_cell.length_b   1.000
_cell.length_c   1.000
_cell.angle_alpha   90.00
_cell.angle_beta   90.00
_cell.angle_gamma   90.00
#
_symmetry.space_group_name_H-M   'P 1'
#
loop_
_entity.id
_entity.type
_entity.pdbx_description
1 polymer ?
#
loop_
_entity_poly.entity_id
_entity_poly.type
_entity_poly.pdbx_seq_one_letter_code
_entity_poly.pdbx_strand_id
1 'polypeptide(L)'
;MSEKIGRNDPCPCGSGKKYKHCCGQPAAPAAAPAGSHEGAIALAMAWLAQHHRKGFAAALQTGMDDAVLEICDDNEDEARAAMAGLDVAVRQALHINLVEWLLAEGDIQVKDGRQRVAELLLGPRGPLLSTGQRAWLEQHARRPLRLYDVTEVVPGVGVTVCDALATDQPPLVVDERAGSQSMQAGNQIGARVMAVGGRHQFSGAIYPFSAWAGRAVQAKLREQAAVPNLHEEDDILMAGLTIIESWLAQHLRPEPLPEIIDRHSGEPLLFISDHYAVRDWDALTAALKREPEVEGDREAGWNLLLDCDDGNTRSLATINAKPGGDRVSVSYKTATLAEQGRAWFDVLAGGSVKFELREVSDPKALMSRMEGQAMPQAKTASNMPAGLDAETLAGAVETAIKRSYKNWADEAIPILEGRTPRQAIQSAPGLERVKGLLRSYEDGETQQAAQQGRRAISYQFLWDALGLRR
;
A
#
# COMPACT_ATOMS: atom_id res chain seq x y z
N MET A 1 27.63 -45.73 26.71
CA MET A 1 27.61 -44.95 25.46
C MET A 1 26.78 -45.73 24.46
N SER A 2 25.63 -45.19 24.01
CA SER A 2 24.86 -45.81 22.92
C SER A 2 25.60 -45.55 21.62
N GLU A 3 26.07 -46.60 20.94
CA GLU A 3 26.63 -46.50 19.60
C GLU A 3 25.57 -45.88 18.67
N LYS A 4 25.95 -44.78 18.01
CA LYS A 4 25.10 -44.16 16.98
C LYS A 4 25.10 -45.07 15.76
N ILE A 5 23.93 -45.60 15.42
CA ILE A 5 23.74 -46.42 14.21
C ILE A 5 24.21 -45.63 12.98
N GLY A 6 25.06 -46.26 12.17
CA GLY A 6 25.56 -45.69 10.93
C GLY A 6 24.47 -45.62 9.88
N ARG A 7 24.47 -44.55 9.09
CA ARG A 7 23.44 -44.27 8.07
C ARG A 7 23.27 -45.40 7.02
N ASN A 8 24.31 -46.22 6.80
CA ASN A 8 24.30 -47.35 5.86
C ASN A 8 24.13 -48.72 6.55
N ASP A 9 24.02 -48.78 7.87
CA ASP A 9 23.93 -50.04 8.63
C ASP A 9 22.56 -50.70 8.42
N PRO A 10 22.44 -52.02 8.64
CA PRO A 10 21.16 -52.71 8.66
C PRO A 10 20.20 -52.05 9.65
N CYS A 11 18.97 -51.80 9.22
CA CYS A 11 17.99 -51.12 10.05
C CYS A 11 17.54 -52.01 11.23
N PRO A 12 17.54 -51.51 12.48
CA PRO A 12 17.27 -52.31 13.68
C PRO A 12 15.81 -52.77 13.79
N CYS A 13 14.91 -52.29 12.93
CA CYS A 13 13.51 -52.73 12.87
C CYS A 13 13.32 -54.12 12.23
N GLY A 14 14.40 -54.78 11.81
CA GLY A 14 14.34 -56.13 11.22
C GLY A 14 13.91 -56.17 9.75
N SER A 15 13.82 -55.02 9.08
CA SER A 15 13.36 -54.95 7.68
C SER A 15 14.36 -55.46 6.64
N GLY A 16 15.61 -55.72 7.03
CA GLY A 16 16.71 -56.10 6.13
C GLY A 16 17.23 -54.96 5.23
N LYS A 17 16.67 -53.75 5.31
CA LYS A 17 17.09 -52.56 4.53
C LYS A 17 18.16 -51.75 5.28
N LYS A 18 18.94 -50.93 4.56
CA LYS A 18 19.85 -49.93 5.18
C LYS A 18 19.05 -48.88 5.97
N TYR A 19 19.55 -48.41 7.10
CA TYR A 19 18.87 -47.47 8.01
C TYR A 19 18.32 -46.24 7.29
N LYS A 20 19.11 -45.60 6.42
CA LYS A 20 18.67 -44.43 5.61
C LYS A 20 17.52 -44.69 4.64
N HIS A 21 17.21 -45.93 4.30
CA HIS A 21 16.14 -46.33 3.39
C HIS A 21 14.96 -46.98 4.13
N CYS A 22 14.95 -46.89 5.45
CA CYS A 22 13.91 -47.42 6.32
C CYS A 22 13.62 -46.41 7.45
N CYS A 23 13.89 -46.74 8.71
CA CYS A 23 13.59 -45.86 9.85
C CYS A 23 14.35 -44.53 9.87
N GLY A 24 15.42 -44.38 9.07
CA GLY A 24 16.13 -43.12 8.88
C GLY A 24 15.56 -42.24 7.77
N GLN A 25 14.45 -42.61 7.14
CA GLN A 25 13.68 -41.71 6.28
C GLN A 25 12.86 -40.75 7.15
N PRO A 26 12.84 -39.44 6.88
CA PRO A 26 11.85 -38.56 7.49
C PRO A 26 10.46 -39.09 7.12
N ALA A 27 9.59 -39.24 8.11
CA ALA A 27 8.23 -39.71 7.88
C ALA A 27 7.58 -38.82 6.80
N ALA A 28 7.01 -39.45 5.76
CA ALA A 28 6.18 -38.72 4.81
C ALA A 28 5.06 -38.03 5.61
N PRO A 29 4.72 -36.77 5.32
CA PRO A 29 3.61 -36.11 6.00
C PRO A 29 2.37 -36.99 5.87
N ALA A 30 1.67 -37.20 6.99
CA ALA A 30 0.44 -37.98 7.03
C ALA A 30 -0.51 -37.46 5.95
N ALA A 31 -1.12 -38.36 5.18
CA ALA A 31 -2.09 -37.98 4.16
C ALA A 31 -3.18 -37.11 4.82
N ALA A 32 -3.40 -35.92 4.26
CA ALA A 32 -4.37 -34.98 4.80
C ALA A 32 -5.76 -35.66 4.88
N PRO A 33 -6.59 -35.36 5.90
CA PRO A 33 -7.94 -35.91 6.01
C PRO A 33 -8.72 -35.74 4.70
N ALA A 34 -9.61 -36.67 4.36
CA ALA A 34 -10.35 -36.63 3.08
C ALA A 34 -11.13 -35.31 2.84
N GLY A 35 -11.52 -34.61 3.91
CA GLY A 35 -12.16 -33.29 3.86
C GLY A 35 -11.21 -32.09 3.84
N SER A 36 -9.89 -32.29 3.96
CA SER A 36 -8.90 -31.23 3.88
C SER A 36 -8.65 -30.81 2.44
N HIS A 37 -8.52 -29.50 2.21
CA HIS A 37 -8.10 -28.92 0.93
C HIS A 37 -6.58 -28.73 0.83
N GLU A 38 -5.83 -29.05 1.89
CA GLU A 38 -4.39 -28.85 1.93
C GLU A 38 -3.70 -29.58 0.77
N GLY A 39 -2.75 -28.89 0.14
CA GLY A 39 -2.02 -29.40 -1.02
C GLY A 39 -2.80 -29.46 -2.33
N ALA A 40 -4.07 -29.00 -2.40
CA ALA A 40 -4.84 -29.00 -3.66
C ALA A 40 -4.11 -28.30 -4.81
N ILE A 41 -3.59 -27.09 -4.56
CA ILE A 41 -2.83 -26.30 -5.54
C ILE A 41 -1.53 -27.00 -5.94
N ALA A 42 -0.75 -27.46 -4.95
CA ALA A 42 0.51 -28.17 -5.21
C ALA A 42 0.30 -29.45 -6.03
N LEU A 43 -0.76 -30.20 -5.75
CA LEU A 43 -1.14 -31.40 -6.50
C LEU A 43 -1.55 -31.06 -7.93
N ALA A 44 -2.37 -30.02 -8.12
CA ALA A 44 -2.78 -29.54 -9.44
C ALA A 44 -1.56 -29.12 -10.28
N MET A 45 -0.67 -28.31 -9.72
CA MET A 45 0.58 -27.88 -10.37
C MET A 45 1.45 -29.08 -10.75
N ALA A 46 1.67 -30.02 -9.83
CA ALA A 46 2.49 -31.21 -10.08
C ALA A 46 1.89 -32.06 -11.20
N TRP A 47 0.57 -32.22 -11.21
CA TRP A 47 -0.14 -32.98 -12.24
C TRP A 47 -0.03 -32.31 -13.61
N LEU A 48 -0.22 -30.99 -13.70
CA LEU A 48 -0.05 -30.21 -14.94
C LEU A 48 1.39 -30.26 -15.46
N ALA A 49 2.37 -30.10 -14.58
CA ALA A 49 3.78 -30.18 -14.95
C ALA A 49 4.18 -31.57 -15.45
N GLN A 50 3.55 -32.63 -14.95
CA GLN A 50 3.80 -34.01 -15.36
C GLN A 50 3.10 -34.37 -16.67
N HIS A 51 1.82 -34.04 -16.81
CA HIS A 51 0.97 -34.53 -17.91
C HIS A 51 0.83 -33.54 -19.07
N HIS A 52 1.01 -32.25 -18.79
CA HIS A 52 0.83 -31.15 -19.74
C HIS A 52 2.03 -30.18 -19.76
N ARG A 53 3.23 -30.68 -19.45
CA ARG A 53 4.46 -29.88 -19.26
C ARG A 53 4.65 -28.71 -20.23
N LYS A 54 4.55 -28.98 -21.54
CA LYS A 54 4.79 -27.95 -22.58
C LYS A 54 3.70 -26.89 -22.58
N GLY A 55 2.43 -27.29 -22.52
CA GLY A 55 1.29 -26.36 -22.51
C GLY A 55 1.25 -25.53 -21.23
N PHE A 56 1.52 -26.16 -20.08
CA PHE A 56 1.58 -25.48 -18.80
C PHE A 56 2.74 -24.47 -18.72
N ALA A 57 3.95 -24.86 -19.13
CA ALA A 57 5.09 -23.95 -19.16
C ALA A 57 4.90 -22.80 -20.16
N ALA A 58 4.33 -23.09 -21.34
CA ALA A 58 4.03 -22.06 -22.34
C ALA A 58 3.01 -21.05 -21.82
N ALA A 59 1.92 -21.49 -21.18
CA ALA A 59 0.91 -20.59 -20.67
C ALA A 59 1.44 -19.66 -19.56
N LEU A 60 2.28 -20.18 -18.66
CA LEU A 60 2.95 -19.35 -17.64
C LEU A 60 3.98 -18.38 -18.24
N GLN A 61 4.61 -18.73 -19.37
CA GLN A 61 5.56 -17.83 -20.03
C GLN A 61 4.81 -16.74 -20.80
N THR A 62 3.89 -17.14 -21.70
CA THR A 62 3.15 -16.25 -22.58
C THR A 62 2.24 -15.31 -21.82
N GLY A 63 1.49 -15.80 -20.81
CA GLY A 63 0.61 -14.92 -20.03
C GLY A 63 1.38 -13.83 -19.26
N MET A 64 2.63 -14.11 -18.89
CA MET A 64 3.51 -13.13 -18.25
C MET A 64 4.08 -12.15 -19.29
N ASP A 65 4.60 -12.65 -20.40
CA ASP A 65 5.22 -11.83 -21.43
C ASP A 65 4.19 -10.87 -22.07
N ASP A 66 2.98 -11.36 -22.37
CA ASP A 66 1.91 -10.55 -22.97
C ASP A 66 1.48 -9.42 -22.03
N ALA A 67 1.24 -9.70 -20.75
CA ALA A 67 0.83 -8.69 -19.77
C ALA A 67 1.90 -7.61 -19.54
N VAL A 68 3.18 -8.00 -19.51
CA VAL A 68 4.29 -7.06 -19.38
C VAL A 68 4.42 -6.20 -20.63
N LEU A 69 4.30 -6.81 -21.81
CA LEU A 69 4.44 -6.13 -23.09
C LEU A 69 3.35 -5.06 -23.26
N GLU A 70 2.11 -5.36 -22.87
CA GLU A 70 1.01 -4.40 -22.86
C GLU A 70 1.28 -3.22 -21.90
N ILE A 71 1.76 -3.49 -20.68
CA ILE A 71 2.12 -2.44 -19.70
C ILE A 71 3.24 -1.52 -20.22
N CYS A 72 4.11 -2.07 -21.08
CA CYS A 72 5.24 -1.37 -21.70
C CYS A 72 4.91 -0.81 -23.09
N ASP A 73 3.63 -0.57 -23.42
CA ASP A 73 3.21 0.01 -24.71
C ASP A 73 3.76 -0.76 -25.93
N ASP A 74 3.75 -2.09 -25.87
CA ASP A 74 4.31 -3.00 -26.88
C ASP A 74 5.83 -2.85 -27.13
N ASN A 75 6.57 -2.24 -26.21
CA ASN A 75 8.02 -2.10 -26.29
C ASN A 75 8.75 -3.30 -25.65
N GLU A 76 9.26 -4.19 -26.50
CA GLU A 76 9.97 -5.41 -26.07
C GLU A 76 11.23 -5.15 -25.22
N ASP A 77 11.97 -4.07 -25.52
CA ASP A 77 13.21 -3.77 -24.80
C ASP A 77 12.91 -3.21 -23.40
N GLU A 78 11.89 -2.37 -23.27
CA GLU A 78 11.39 -1.88 -21.98
C GLU A 78 10.81 -3.03 -21.14
N ALA A 79 9.98 -3.88 -21.74
CA ALA A 79 9.41 -5.06 -21.08
C ALA A 79 10.51 -5.98 -20.51
N ARG A 80 11.54 -6.26 -21.31
CA ARG A 80 12.68 -7.08 -20.89
C ARG A 80 13.47 -6.43 -19.76
N ALA A 81 13.70 -5.11 -19.83
CA ALA A 81 14.40 -4.38 -18.78
C ALA A 81 13.60 -4.34 -17.46
N ALA A 82 12.29 -4.10 -17.53
CA ALA A 82 11.40 -4.06 -16.39
C ALA A 82 11.36 -5.41 -15.66
N MET A 83 11.21 -6.51 -16.41
CA MET A 83 11.22 -7.87 -15.84
C MET A 83 12.56 -8.27 -15.22
N ALA A 84 13.67 -7.84 -15.83
CA ALA A 84 15.01 -8.03 -15.26
C ALA A 84 15.20 -7.24 -13.96
N GLY A 85 14.57 -6.06 -13.85
CA GLY A 85 14.63 -5.17 -12.70
C GLY A 85 13.79 -5.58 -11.49
N LEU A 86 12.82 -6.49 -11.66
CA LEU A 86 11.97 -6.96 -10.56
C LEU A 86 12.80 -7.62 -9.45
N ASP A 87 12.50 -7.24 -8.21
CA ASP A 87 13.07 -7.88 -7.04
C ASP A 87 12.59 -9.34 -6.89
N VAL A 88 13.29 -10.11 -6.05
CA VAL A 88 13.03 -11.54 -5.87
C VAL A 88 11.65 -11.81 -5.26
N ALA A 89 11.20 -10.95 -4.35
CA ALA A 89 9.91 -11.12 -3.67
C ALA A 89 8.74 -10.85 -4.64
N VAL A 90 8.83 -9.81 -5.46
CA VAL A 90 7.84 -9.49 -6.49
C VAL A 90 7.83 -10.57 -7.56
N ARG A 91 8.99 -11.08 -7.99
CA ARG A 91 9.05 -12.21 -8.94
C ARG A 91 8.39 -13.47 -8.39
N GLN A 92 8.58 -13.75 -7.10
CA GLN A 92 7.91 -14.87 -6.44
C GLN A 92 6.40 -14.67 -6.35
N ALA A 93 5.94 -13.47 -5.98
CA ALA A 93 4.53 -13.13 -5.94
C ALA A 93 3.88 -13.23 -7.32
N LEU A 94 4.56 -12.74 -8.37
CA LEU A 94 4.11 -12.84 -9.76
C LEU A 94 3.91 -14.31 -10.17
N HIS A 95 4.85 -15.20 -9.84
CA HIS A 95 4.69 -16.61 -10.14
C HIS A 95 3.49 -17.25 -9.42
N ILE A 96 3.29 -16.93 -8.14
CA ILE A 96 2.14 -17.42 -7.35
C ILE A 96 0.84 -16.94 -7.98
N ASN A 97 0.75 -15.64 -8.28
CA ASN A 97 -0.42 -14.99 -8.83
C ASN A 97 -0.77 -15.52 -10.22
N LEU A 98 0.23 -15.74 -11.08
CA LEU A 98 0.00 -16.29 -12.42
C LEU A 98 -0.47 -17.75 -12.38
N VAL A 99 0.08 -18.56 -11.47
CA VAL A 99 -0.41 -19.93 -11.27
C VAL A 99 -1.84 -19.92 -10.74
N GLU A 100 -2.17 -19.02 -9.81
CA GLU A 100 -3.53 -18.87 -9.30
C GLU A 100 -4.51 -18.48 -10.40
N TRP A 101 -4.21 -17.43 -11.16
CA TRP A 101 -5.00 -17.06 -12.33
C TRP A 101 -5.12 -18.23 -13.31
N LEU A 102 -4.03 -18.94 -13.63
CA LEU A 102 -4.08 -20.03 -14.59
C LEU A 102 -4.99 -21.18 -14.11
N LEU A 103 -4.96 -21.51 -12.81
CA LEU A 103 -5.78 -22.58 -12.24
C LEU A 103 -7.26 -22.22 -12.16
N ALA A 104 -7.60 -20.95 -11.89
CA ALA A 104 -8.98 -20.47 -11.87
C ALA A 104 -9.51 -20.27 -13.30
N GLU A 105 -8.70 -19.59 -14.10
CA GLU A 105 -9.13 -18.84 -15.27
C GLU A 105 -8.29 -19.06 -16.53
N GLY A 106 -7.21 -19.83 -16.46
CA GLY A 106 -6.32 -20.04 -17.58
C GLY A 106 -6.74 -21.18 -18.50
N ASP A 107 -6.36 -21.05 -19.77
CA ASP A 107 -6.33 -22.17 -20.71
C ASP A 107 -4.90 -22.62 -20.97
N ILE A 108 -4.74 -23.90 -21.31
CA ILE A 108 -3.48 -24.44 -21.81
C ILE A 108 -3.68 -25.17 -23.13
N GLN A 109 -2.64 -25.15 -23.97
CA GLN A 109 -2.60 -25.99 -25.15
C GLN A 109 -2.35 -27.45 -24.75
N VAL A 110 -3.28 -28.33 -25.10
CA VAL A 110 -3.12 -29.78 -25.02
C VAL A 110 -3.15 -30.41 -26.42
N LYS A 111 -3.03 -31.74 -26.49
CA LYS A 111 -3.03 -32.47 -27.78
C LYS A 111 -4.33 -32.25 -28.57
N ASP A 112 -5.46 -32.16 -27.89
CA ASP A 112 -6.80 -32.08 -28.48
C ASP A 112 -7.28 -30.63 -28.69
N GLY A 113 -6.40 -29.63 -28.52
CA GLY A 113 -6.73 -28.21 -28.64
C GLY A 113 -6.43 -27.42 -27.36
N ARG A 114 -6.95 -26.18 -27.30
CA ARG A 114 -6.90 -25.33 -26.10
C ARG A 114 -7.99 -25.79 -25.14
N GLN A 115 -7.63 -25.99 -23.86
CA GLN A 115 -8.58 -26.44 -22.83
C GLN A 115 -8.40 -25.65 -21.54
N ARG A 116 -9.53 -25.38 -20.87
CA ARG A 116 -9.58 -24.71 -19.57
C ARG A 116 -8.94 -25.58 -18.49
N VAL A 117 -8.03 -25.00 -17.72
CA VAL A 117 -7.26 -25.75 -16.72
C VAL A 117 -8.14 -26.33 -15.63
N ALA A 118 -9.14 -25.57 -15.16
CA ALA A 118 -10.11 -26.05 -14.19
C ALA A 118 -10.86 -27.32 -14.67
N GLU A 119 -11.27 -27.36 -15.95
CA GLU A 119 -11.96 -28.51 -16.53
C GLU A 119 -11.05 -29.74 -16.65
N LEU A 120 -9.78 -29.54 -16.99
CA LEU A 120 -8.78 -30.60 -17.02
C LEU A 120 -8.59 -31.23 -15.63
N LEU A 121 -8.49 -30.39 -14.60
CA LEU A 121 -8.23 -30.83 -13.23
C LEU A 121 -9.45 -31.51 -12.59
N LEU A 122 -10.65 -30.99 -12.85
CA LEU A 122 -11.90 -31.51 -12.27
C LEU A 122 -12.52 -32.64 -13.11
N GLY A 123 -12.08 -32.77 -14.36
CA GLY A 123 -12.57 -33.76 -15.32
C GLY A 123 -12.12 -35.19 -15.01
N PRO A 124 -12.68 -36.18 -15.75
CA PRO A 124 -12.44 -37.60 -15.50
C PRO A 124 -10.99 -38.06 -15.74
N ARG A 125 -10.20 -37.26 -16.47
CA ARG A 125 -8.77 -37.51 -16.74
C ARG A 125 -7.84 -36.76 -15.79
N GLY A 126 -8.37 -35.97 -14.85
CA GLY A 126 -7.60 -35.15 -13.92
C GLY A 126 -6.90 -35.94 -12.79
N PRO A 127 -6.21 -35.25 -11.88
CA PRO A 127 -5.58 -35.88 -10.71
C PRO A 127 -6.61 -36.57 -9.80
N LEU A 128 -6.14 -37.54 -9.01
CA LEU A 128 -6.92 -38.09 -7.90
C LEU A 128 -6.98 -37.06 -6.77
N LEU A 129 -8.15 -36.46 -6.60
CA LEU A 129 -8.40 -35.43 -5.59
C LEU A 129 -9.18 -36.02 -4.40
N SER A 130 -8.82 -35.61 -3.18
CA SER A 130 -9.71 -35.78 -2.03
C SER A 130 -10.99 -34.96 -2.22
N THR A 131 -12.03 -35.23 -1.42
CA THR A 131 -13.26 -34.44 -1.43
C THR A 131 -12.97 -32.96 -1.12
N GLY A 132 -12.10 -32.69 -0.14
CA GLY A 132 -11.70 -31.32 0.21
C GLY A 132 -10.91 -30.63 -0.90
N GLN A 133 -9.98 -31.33 -1.54
CA GLN A 133 -9.18 -30.77 -2.65
C GLN A 133 -10.03 -30.49 -3.89
N ARG A 134 -10.96 -31.39 -4.23
CA ARG A 134 -11.92 -31.16 -5.31
C ARG A 134 -12.81 -29.96 -5.02
N ALA A 135 -13.40 -29.87 -3.83
CA ALA A 135 -14.23 -28.74 -3.43
C ALA A 135 -13.46 -27.41 -3.46
N TRP A 136 -12.16 -27.42 -3.13
CA TRP A 136 -11.31 -26.24 -3.25
C TRP A 136 -11.13 -25.79 -4.69
N LEU A 137 -10.74 -26.70 -5.59
CA LEU A 137 -10.56 -26.39 -7.02
C LEU A 137 -11.87 -25.98 -7.70
N GLU A 138 -13.01 -26.57 -7.29
CA GLU A 138 -14.34 -26.14 -7.76
C GLU A 138 -14.69 -24.71 -7.33
N GLN A 139 -14.37 -24.32 -6.08
CA GLN A 139 -14.53 -22.94 -5.64
C GLN A 139 -13.59 -22.01 -6.41
N HIS A 140 -12.35 -22.45 -6.64
CA HIS A 140 -11.32 -21.69 -7.30
C HIS A 140 -11.72 -21.30 -8.73
N ALA A 141 -12.35 -22.24 -9.46
CA ALA A 141 -12.84 -22.04 -10.82
C ALA A 141 -14.11 -21.20 -10.94
N ARG A 142 -14.88 -21.02 -9.85
CA ARG A 142 -16.20 -20.38 -9.89
C ARG A 142 -16.27 -19.01 -9.25
N ARG A 143 -15.47 -18.80 -8.19
CA ARG A 143 -15.51 -17.51 -7.52
C ARG A 143 -14.90 -16.47 -8.47
N PRO A 144 -15.06 -15.18 -8.21
CA PRO A 144 -14.31 -14.10 -8.90
C PRO A 144 -13.10 -13.61 -8.09
N LEU A 145 -12.04 -13.16 -8.77
CA LEU A 145 -11.01 -12.32 -8.14
C LEU A 145 -11.65 -10.94 -7.92
N ARG A 146 -11.54 -10.39 -6.70
CA ARG A 146 -12.19 -9.13 -6.34
C ARG A 146 -11.25 -8.20 -5.59
N LEU A 147 -11.53 -6.91 -5.65
CA LEU A 147 -10.85 -5.88 -4.89
C LEU A 147 -11.55 -5.71 -3.53
N TYR A 148 -10.77 -5.67 -2.46
CA TYR A 148 -11.28 -5.50 -1.11
C TYR A 148 -10.54 -4.38 -0.36
N ASP A 149 -11.27 -3.60 0.43
CA ASP A 149 -10.70 -2.74 1.47
C ASP A 149 -10.31 -3.60 2.69
N VAL A 150 -9.05 -3.51 3.13
CA VAL A 150 -8.60 -4.13 4.38
C VAL A 150 -8.99 -3.21 5.53
N THR A 151 -9.86 -3.69 6.42
CA THR A 151 -10.43 -2.88 7.51
C THR A 151 -9.90 -3.26 8.89
N GLU A 152 -9.36 -4.46 9.04
CA GLU A 152 -8.71 -4.92 10.26
C GLU A 152 -7.63 -5.92 9.92
N VAL A 153 -6.52 -5.86 10.66
CA VAL A 153 -5.42 -6.80 10.55
C VAL A 153 -5.07 -7.30 11.94
N VAL A 154 -5.07 -8.62 12.13
CA VAL A 154 -4.54 -9.28 13.32
C VAL A 154 -3.32 -10.09 12.89
N PRO A 155 -2.09 -9.57 13.07
CA PRO A 155 -0.88 -10.19 12.54
C PRO A 155 -0.71 -11.66 12.94
N GLY A 156 -0.52 -12.54 11.96
CA GLY A 156 -0.34 -13.98 12.18
C GLY A 156 -1.64 -14.76 12.36
N VAL A 157 -2.80 -14.09 12.32
CA VAL A 157 -4.12 -14.69 12.54
C VAL A 157 -5.02 -14.52 11.32
N GLY A 158 -5.30 -13.28 10.92
CA GLY A 158 -6.26 -13.01 9.86
C GLY A 158 -6.54 -11.53 9.63
N VAL A 159 -7.49 -11.27 8.75
CA VAL A 159 -7.92 -9.92 8.36
C VAL A 159 -9.43 -9.84 8.22
N THR A 160 -9.97 -8.64 8.41
CA THR A 160 -11.35 -8.31 8.07
C THR A 160 -11.35 -7.44 6.81
N VAL A 161 -12.08 -7.86 5.78
CA VAL A 161 -12.13 -7.19 4.48
C VAL A 161 -13.55 -6.84 4.07
N CYS A 162 -13.72 -5.74 3.36
CA CYS A 162 -14.99 -5.34 2.75
C CYS A 162 -14.83 -5.25 1.23
N ASP A 163 -15.81 -5.72 0.45
CA ASP A 163 -15.76 -5.61 -1.01
C ASP A 163 -15.68 -4.13 -1.43
N ALA A 164 -14.71 -3.77 -2.26
CA ALA A 164 -14.47 -2.37 -2.61
C ALA A 164 -15.53 -1.80 -3.57
N LEU A 165 -16.28 -2.65 -4.27
CA LEU A 165 -17.28 -2.24 -5.25
C LEU A 165 -18.71 -2.52 -4.78
N ALA A 166 -18.95 -3.71 -4.23
CA ALA A 166 -20.24 -4.11 -3.67
C ALA A 166 -20.34 -3.65 -2.20
N THR A 167 -20.57 -2.35 -1.99
CA THR A 167 -20.38 -1.71 -0.68
C THR A 167 -21.40 -2.11 0.39
N ASP A 168 -22.49 -2.75 -0.03
CA ASP A 168 -23.56 -3.31 0.80
C ASP A 168 -23.28 -4.72 1.30
N GLN A 169 -22.29 -5.43 0.73
CA GLN A 169 -21.94 -6.79 1.17
C GLN A 169 -21.39 -6.78 2.60
N PRO A 170 -21.72 -7.80 3.41
CA PRO A 170 -21.22 -7.88 4.77
C PRO A 170 -19.68 -8.04 4.78
N PRO A 171 -18.99 -7.50 5.80
CA PRO A 171 -17.57 -7.73 6.00
C PRO A 171 -17.24 -9.21 6.09
N LEU A 172 -16.09 -9.59 5.53
CA LEU A 172 -15.59 -10.96 5.53
C LEU A 172 -14.39 -11.06 6.47
N VAL A 173 -14.51 -11.91 7.50
CA VAL A 173 -13.37 -12.30 8.33
C VAL A 173 -12.67 -13.47 7.64
N VAL A 174 -11.39 -13.26 7.31
CA VAL A 174 -10.55 -14.19 6.55
C VAL A 174 -9.40 -14.66 7.43
N ASP A 175 -9.30 -15.98 7.61
CA ASP A 175 -8.14 -16.61 8.24
C ASP A 175 -6.96 -16.51 7.25
N GLU A 176 -5.97 -15.68 7.60
CA GLU A 176 -4.79 -15.43 6.79
C GLU A 176 -3.60 -15.17 7.72
N ARG A 177 -2.63 -16.08 7.75
CA ARG A 177 -1.53 -16.05 8.73
C ARG A 177 -0.27 -15.39 8.20
N ALA A 178 0.06 -15.60 6.93
CA ALA A 178 1.29 -15.09 6.34
C ALA A 178 1.09 -13.67 5.83
N GLY A 179 0.01 -13.43 5.07
CA GLY A 179 -0.33 -12.12 4.53
C GLY A 179 -0.64 -11.07 5.59
N SER A 180 -1.29 -11.46 6.70
CA SER A 180 -1.63 -10.52 7.80
C SER A 180 -0.41 -9.94 8.53
N GLN A 181 0.80 -10.47 8.33
CA GLN A 181 2.02 -9.93 8.93
C GLN A 181 2.47 -8.62 8.27
N SER A 182 2.11 -8.39 7.00
CA SER A 182 2.54 -7.22 6.22
C SER A 182 1.40 -6.37 5.69
N MET A 183 0.15 -6.84 5.79
CA MET A 183 -1.03 -6.04 5.44
C MET A 183 -1.24 -4.86 6.38
N GLN A 184 -1.85 -3.81 5.86
CA GLN A 184 -2.19 -2.59 6.59
C GLN A 184 -3.67 -2.28 6.43
N ALA A 185 -4.32 -1.82 7.50
CA ALA A 185 -5.68 -1.32 7.42
C ALA A 185 -5.73 -0.04 6.58
N GLY A 186 -6.79 0.12 5.79
CA GLY A 186 -6.97 1.24 4.86
C GLY A 186 -6.47 0.99 3.43
N ASN A 187 -5.53 0.05 3.25
CA ASN A 187 -5.07 -0.37 1.93
C ASN A 187 -6.08 -1.33 1.26
N GLN A 188 -5.94 -1.47 -0.06
CA GLN A 188 -6.74 -2.41 -0.84
C GLN A 188 -5.92 -3.59 -1.31
N ILE A 189 -6.58 -4.74 -1.42
CA ILE A 189 -6.00 -5.97 -1.95
C ILE A 189 -6.92 -6.57 -3.01
N GLY A 190 -6.34 -7.06 -4.09
CA GLY A 190 -7.00 -8.05 -4.93
C GLY A 190 -6.87 -9.42 -4.28
N ALA A 191 -7.96 -10.17 -4.16
CA ALA A 191 -7.91 -11.54 -3.65
C ALA A 191 -9.14 -12.35 -4.08
N ARG A 192 -8.99 -13.67 -4.02
CA ARG A 192 -10.09 -14.62 -4.18
C ARG A 192 -10.41 -15.21 -2.81
N VAL A 193 -11.62 -14.97 -2.32
CA VAL A 193 -12.06 -15.42 -0.99
C VAL A 193 -12.76 -16.77 -1.09
N MET A 194 -12.24 -17.76 -0.38
CA MET A 194 -12.64 -19.17 -0.34
C MET A 194 -13.42 -19.46 0.94
N ALA A 195 -14.41 -20.35 0.89
CA ALA A 195 -15.19 -20.75 2.06
C ALA A 195 -14.71 -22.11 2.56
N VAL A 196 -14.34 -22.16 3.84
CA VAL A 196 -13.80 -23.35 4.49
C VAL A 196 -14.44 -23.48 5.88
N GLY A 197 -15.27 -24.50 6.09
CA GLY A 197 -15.83 -24.81 7.41
C GLY A 197 -16.61 -23.66 8.07
N GLY A 198 -17.32 -22.84 7.28
CA GLY A 198 -18.05 -21.66 7.79
C GLY A 198 -17.19 -20.42 8.04
N ARG A 199 -15.90 -20.48 7.71
CA ARG A 199 -14.97 -19.35 7.71
C ARG A 199 -14.49 -19.04 6.29
N HIS A 200 -13.70 -17.98 6.15
CA HIS A 200 -13.08 -17.60 4.90
C HIS A 200 -11.56 -17.75 4.93
N GLN A 201 -10.96 -18.05 3.78
CA GLN A 201 -9.51 -18.03 3.53
C GLN A 201 -9.26 -17.38 2.17
N PHE A 202 -8.06 -16.86 1.92
CA PHE A 202 -7.68 -16.50 0.55
C PHE A 202 -7.28 -17.75 -0.26
N SER A 203 -7.38 -17.70 -1.59
CA SER A 203 -6.96 -18.81 -2.47
C SER A 203 -5.46 -19.14 -2.38
N GLY A 204 -4.67 -18.19 -1.87
CA GLY A 204 -3.22 -18.26 -1.75
C GLY A 204 -2.50 -17.15 -2.52
N ALA A 205 -3.15 -16.57 -3.53
CA ALA A 205 -2.70 -15.35 -4.21
C ALA A 205 -3.35 -14.11 -3.60
N ILE A 206 -2.54 -13.06 -3.44
CA ILE A 206 -2.96 -11.76 -2.93
C ILE A 206 -2.23 -10.71 -3.74
N TYR A 207 -2.97 -9.69 -4.17
CA TYR A 207 -2.51 -8.59 -5.00
C TYR A 207 -2.54 -7.30 -4.16
N PRO A 208 -1.54 -7.06 -3.29
CA PRO A 208 -1.52 -5.87 -2.46
C PRO A 208 -1.26 -4.62 -3.29
N PHE A 209 -2.02 -3.56 -3.01
CA PHE A 209 -1.80 -2.25 -3.62
C PHE A 209 -1.31 -1.23 -2.61
N SER A 210 -0.50 -0.29 -3.07
CA SER A 210 -0.28 0.96 -2.33
C SER A 210 -1.61 1.71 -2.14
N ALA A 211 -1.66 2.61 -1.17
CA ALA A 211 -2.86 3.41 -0.88
C ALA A 211 -3.39 4.16 -2.12
N TRP A 212 -2.49 4.59 -3.02
CA TRP A 212 -2.84 5.29 -4.25
C TRP A 212 -3.26 4.34 -5.36
N ALA A 213 -2.44 3.32 -5.63
CA ALA A 213 -2.69 2.37 -6.71
C ALA A 213 -4.03 1.67 -6.52
N GLY A 214 -4.36 1.26 -5.29
CA GLY A 214 -5.64 0.60 -5.00
C GLY A 214 -6.84 1.46 -5.41
N ARG A 215 -6.79 2.76 -5.09
CA ARG A 215 -7.87 3.70 -5.40
C ARG A 215 -8.00 3.95 -6.90
N ALA A 216 -6.88 4.00 -7.62
CA ALA A 216 -6.88 4.06 -9.08
C ALA A 216 -7.53 2.80 -9.68
N VAL A 217 -7.20 1.60 -9.18
CA VAL A 217 -7.84 0.35 -9.60
C VAL A 217 -9.34 0.36 -9.32
N GLN A 218 -9.75 0.79 -8.12
CA GLN A 218 -11.16 0.90 -7.76
C GLN A 218 -11.92 1.83 -8.71
N ALA A 219 -11.33 2.96 -9.10
CA ALA A 219 -11.91 3.88 -10.08
C ALA A 219 -12.06 3.22 -11.46
N LYS A 220 -10.99 2.58 -11.98
CA LYS A 220 -11.01 1.85 -13.26
C LYS A 220 -12.08 0.75 -13.28
N LEU A 221 -12.20 -0.02 -12.20
CA LEU A 221 -13.22 -1.06 -12.07
C LEU A 221 -14.65 -0.49 -12.04
N ARG A 222 -14.87 0.68 -11.40
CA ARG A 222 -16.18 1.36 -11.41
C ARG A 222 -16.55 1.86 -12.80
N GLU A 223 -15.58 2.40 -13.54
CA GLU A 223 -15.78 2.83 -14.93
C GLU A 223 -16.14 1.66 -15.84
N GLN A 224 -15.44 0.53 -15.70
CA GLN A 224 -15.76 -0.71 -16.41
C GLN A 224 -17.18 -1.21 -16.07
N ALA A 225 -17.53 -1.24 -14.78
CA ALA A 225 -18.86 -1.67 -14.34
C ALA A 225 -20.00 -0.75 -14.82
N ALA A 226 -19.70 0.51 -15.15
CA ALA A 226 -20.69 1.45 -15.69
C ALA A 226 -21.05 1.19 -17.16
N VAL A 227 -20.22 0.43 -17.89
CA VAL A 227 -20.44 0.02 -19.27
C VAL A 227 -20.37 -1.50 -19.36
N PRO A 228 -21.39 -2.22 -18.86
CA PRO A 228 -21.34 -3.68 -18.74
C PRO A 228 -21.31 -4.34 -20.12
N ASN A 229 -20.59 -5.47 -20.20
CA ASN A 229 -20.60 -6.32 -21.37
C ASN A 229 -21.96 -7.01 -21.55
N LEU A 230 -22.16 -7.62 -22.73
CA LEU A 230 -23.37 -8.40 -23.00
C LEU A 230 -23.47 -9.66 -22.12
N HIS A 231 -22.34 -10.18 -21.61
CA HIS A 231 -22.30 -11.33 -20.72
C HIS A 231 -21.60 -10.96 -19.40
N GLU A 232 -22.28 -11.23 -18.28
CA GLU A 232 -21.78 -10.95 -16.92
C GLU A 232 -20.46 -11.69 -16.61
N GLU A 233 -20.25 -12.87 -17.20
CA GLU A 233 -19.02 -13.64 -17.05
C GLU A 233 -17.80 -12.90 -17.62
N ASP A 234 -17.99 -12.13 -18.70
CA ASP A 234 -16.93 -11.31 -19.29
C ASP A 234 -16.58 -10.15 -18.35
N ASP A 235 -17.57 -9.52 -17.71
CA ASP A 235 -17.32 -8.44 -16.74
C ASP A 235 -16.50 -8.92 -15.54
N ILE A 236 -16.81 -10.12 -15.03
CA ILE A 236 -16.08 -10.74 -13.93
C ILE A 236 -14.63 -11.03 -14.31
N LEU A 237 -14.41 -11.62 -15.50
CA LEU A 237 -13.08 -11.93 -16.01
C LEU A 237 -12.26 -10.66 -16.21
N MET A 238 -12.85 -9.64 -16.84
CA MET A 238 -12.18 -8.36 -17.11
C MET A 238 -11.84 -7.60 -15.83
N ALA A 239 -12.70 -7.65 -14.81
CA ALA A 239 -12.39 -7.09 -13.49
C ALA A 239 -11.20 -7.81 -12.84
N GLY A 240 -11.14 -9.15 -12.94
CA GLY A 240 -10.02 -9.95 -12.47
C GLY A 240 -8.70 -9.59 -13.17
N LEU A 241 -8.70 -9.55 -14.50
CA LEU A 241 -7.55 -9.14 -15.30
C LEU A 241 -7.08 -7.72 -14.96
N THR A 242 -8.02 -6.78 -14.80
CA THR A 242 -7.71 -5.39 -14.41
C THR A 242 -6.98 -5.32 -13.07
N ILE A 243 -7.37 -6.14 -12.08
CA ILE A 243 -6.69 -6.23 -10.78
C ILE A 243 -5.26 -6.78 -10.98
N ILE A 244 -5.09 -7.85 -11.76
CA ILE A 244 -3.79 -8.50 -11.99
C ILE A 244 -2.83 -7.55 -12.71
N GLU A 245 -3.27 -6.95 -13.82
CA GLU A 245 -2.50 -6.02 -14.64
C GLU A 245 -2.10 -4.79 -13.84
N SER A 246 -3.04 -4.19 -13.09
CA SER A 246 -2.75 -3.01 -12.30
C SER A 246 -1.77 -3.31 -11.17
N TRP A 247 -1.88 -4.51 -10.56
CA TRP A 247 -0.92 -4.94 -9.55
C TRP A 247 0.48 -5.11 -10.13
N LEU A 248 0.59 -5.65 -11.34
CA LEU A 248 1.86 -5.78 -12.04
C LEU A 248 2.42 -4.42 -12.48
N ALA A 249 1.57 -3.55 -13.03
CA ALA A 249 1.92 -2.21 -13.48
C ALA A 249 2.50 -1.36 -12.35
N GLN A 250 1.98 -1.48 -11.12
CA GLN A 250 2.52 -0.74 -9.97
C GLN A 250 4.02 -1.04 -9.71
N HIS A 251 4.48 -2.24 -10.07
CA HIS A 251 5.87 -2.68 -9.85
C HIS A 251 6.77 -2.42 -11.07
N LEU A 252 6.21 -2.50 -12.28
CA LEU A 252 6.96 -2.32 -13.52
C LEU A 252 7.06 -0.86 -13.95
N ARG A 253 5.98 -0.11 -13.72
CA ARG A 253 5.81 1.27 -14.18
C ARG A 253 5.02 2.03 -13.10
N PRO A 254 5.60 2.22 -11.90
CA PRO A 254 4.92 2.91 -10.82
C PRO A 254 4.40 4.26 -11.33
N GLU A 255 3.10 4.50 -11.14
CA GLU A 255 2.49 5.76 -11.57
C GLU A 255 3.26 6.92 -10.96
N PRO A 256 3.47 8.01 -11.73
CA PRO A 256 4.11 9.18 -11.18
C PRO A 256 3.25 9.70 -10.02
N LEU A 257 3.87 9.91 -8.86
CA LEU A 257 3.20 10.42 -7.68
C LEU A 257 2.28 11.61 -8.03
N PRO A 258 1.07 11.68 -7.46
CA PRO A 258 0.13 12.75 -7.80
C PRO A 258 0.75 14.11 -7.50
N GLU A 259 0.36 15.11 -8.28
CA GLU A 259 0.73 16.49 -7.98
C GLU A 259 0.04 16.91 -6.68
N ILE A 260 0.83 17.38 -5.70
CA ILE A 260 0.29 17.84 -4.42
C ILE A 260 -0.12 19.29 -4.61
N ILE A 261 -1.41 19.59 -4.41
CA ILE A 261 -1.96 20.93 -4.54
C ILE A 261 -2.07 21.58 -3.16
N ASP A 262 -1.53 22.79 -3.01
CA ASP A 262 -1.80 23.61 -1.82
C ASP A 262 -3.27 24.01 -1.80
N ARG A 263 -3.98 23.61 -0.74
CA ARG A 263 -5.44 23.80 -0.64
C ARG A 263 -5.86 25.27 -0.66
N HIS A 264 -4.99 26.20 -0.23
CA HIS A 264 -5.34 27.61 -0.13
C HIS A 264 -5.15 28.34 -1.46
N SER A 265 -4.00 28.16 -2.11
CA SER A 265 -3.72 28.81 -3.39
C SER A 265 -4.33 28.06 -4.59
N GLY A 266 -4.57 26.76 -4.46
CA GLY A 266 -4.93 25.88 -5.58
C GLY A 266 -3.77 25.57 -6.52
N GLU A 267 -2.54 25.93 -6.14
CA GLU A 267 -1.34 25.73 -6.96
C GLU A 267 -0.57 24.48 -6.54
N PRO A 268 0.26 23.91 -7.44
CA PRO A 268 1.20 22.87 -7.07
C PRO A 268 2.14 23.30 -5.94
N LEU A 269 2.32 22.40 -4.97
CA LEU A 269 3.23 22.56 -3.85
C LEU A 269 4.68 22.47 -4.37
N LEU A 270 5.44 23.55 -4.20
CA LEU A 270 6.86 23.65 -4.51
C LEU A 270 7.57 24.23 -3.29
N PHE A 271 8.53 23.49 -2.72
CA PHE A 271 9.35 24.00 -1.63
C PHE A 271 10.41 24.93 -2.20
N ILE A 272 10.13 26.24 -2.17
CA ILE A 272 11.02 27.27 -2.72
C ILE A 272 11.68 28.00 -1.56
N SER A 273 13.00 28.16 -1.60
CA SER A 273 13.75 28.94 -0.60
C SER A 273 14.62 29.99 -1.26
N ASP A 274 14.41 31.26 -0.90
CA ASP A 274 15.28 32.36 -1.26
C ASP A 274 16.34 32.56 -0.19
N HIS A 275 17.59 32.54 -0.59
CA HIS A 275 18.74 32.70 0.29
C HIS A 275 19.35 34.08 0.14
N TYR A 276 19.62 34.70 1.28
CA TYR A 276 20.14 36.05 1.39
C TYR A 276 21.37 36.07 2.30
N ALA A 277 22.40 36.80 1.89
CA ALA A 277 23.46 37.24 2.80
C ALA A 277 22.95 38.40 3.65
N VAL A 278 23.11 38.30 4.97
CA VAL A 278 22.71 39.35 5.91
C VAL A 278 23.86 40.31 6.13
N ARG A 279 23.63 41.59 5.85
CA ARG A 279 24.59 42.69 6.04
C ARG A 279 24.44 43.35 7.39
N ASP A 280 23.21 43.41 7.89
CA ASP A 280 22.86 44.04 9.16
C ASP A 280 21.68 43.29 9.82
N TRP A 281 21.99 42.51 10.85
CA TRP A 281 20.98 41.73 11.57
C TRP A 281 20.05 42.58 12.42
N ASP A 282 20.55 43.69 12.97
CA ASP A 282 19.76 44.54 13.85
C ASP A 282 18.73 45.30 13.01
N ALA A 283 19.15 45.80 11.84
CA ALA A 283 18.24 46.41 10.87
C ALA A 283 17.19 45.42 10.36
N LEU A 284 17.60 44.20 9.98
CA LEU A 284 16.68 43.16 9.50
C LEU A 284 15.65 42.77 10.57
N THR A 285 16.11 42.50 11.80
CA THR A 285 15.23 42.14 12.93
C THR A 285 14.27 43.26 13.27
N ALA A 286 14.74 44.52 13.24
CA ALA A 286 13.90 45.68 13.49
C ALA A 286 12.85 45.90 12.39
N ALA A 287 13.19 45.60 11.12
CA ALA A 287 12.23 45.65 10.01
C ALA A 287 11.14 44.58 10.18
N LEU A 288 11.54 43.32 10.39
CA LEU A 288 10.61 42.21 10.59
C LEU A 288 9.67 42.44 11.77
N LYS A 289 10.17 42.96 12.89
CA LYS A 289 9.36 43.25 14.08
C LYS A 289 8.31 44.36 13.88
N ARG A 290 8.46 45.22 12.87
CA ARG A 290 7.48 46.28 12.58
C ARG A 290 6.28 45.77 11.79
N GLU A 291 6.42 44.64 11.11
CA GLU A 291 5.33 44.07 10.33
C GLU A 291 4.38 43.30 11.26
N PRO A 292 3.10 43.68 11.34
CA PRO A 292 2.17 43.10 12.31
C PRO A 292 1.83 41.64 11.99
N GLU A 293 1.94 41.25 10.73
CA GLU A 293 1.67 39.89 10.23
C GLU A 293 2.88 38.96 10.39
N VAL A 294 4.04 39.49 10.83
CA VAL A 294 5.26 38.71 11.05
C VAL A 294 5.39 38.38 12.53
N GLU A 295 5.29 37.09 12.85
CA GLU A 295 5.49 36.57 14.21
C GLU A 295 6.80 35.80 14.32
N GLY A 296 7.48 35.94 15.46
CA GLY A 296 8.67 35.16 15.80
C GLY A 296 9.91 36.01 16.10
N ASP A 297 11.06 35.35 16.13
CA ASP A 297 12.34 35.97 16.45
C ASP A 297 13.51 35.27 15.72
N ARG A 298 14.73 35.73 15.98
CA ARG A 298 15.93 35.24 15.30
C ARG A 298 16.30 33.80 15.67
N GLU A 299 15.97 33.37 16.88
CA GLU A 299 16.33 32.05 17.38
C GLU A 299 15.33 31.00 16.89
N ALA A 300 14.03 31.30 17.00
CA ALA A 300 12.94 30.43 16.56
C ALA A 300 12.63 30.52 15.06
N GLY A 301 13.07 31.59 14.40
CA GLY A 301 12.62 31.98 13.06
C GLY A 301 11.35 32.82 13.10
N TRP A 302 11.03 33.45 11.96
CA TRP A 302 9.82 34.24 11.78
C TRP A 302 8.86 33.57 10.80
N ASN A 303 7.56 33.85 10.94
CA ASN A 303 6.53 33.45 9.99
C ASN A 303 5.71 34.67 9.60
N LEU A 304 5.52 34.86 8.29
CA LEU A 304 4.52 35.76 7.76
C LEU A 304 3.18 35.02 7.73
N LEU A 305 2.22 35.47 8.52
CA LEU A 305 0.93 34.80 8.73
C LEU A 305 -0.20 35.51 7.99
N LEU A 306 -1.16 34.70 7.52
CA LEU A 306 -2.42 35.14 6.94
C LEU A 306 -3.57 34.46 7.67
N ASP A 307 -4.47 35.27 8.23
CA ASP A 307 -5.76 34.79 8.70
C ASP A 307 -6.71 34.62 7.51
N CYS A 308 -7.18 33.39 7.28
CA CYS A 308 -8.05 33.07 6.17
C CYS A 308 -9.53 33.05 6.60
N ASP A 309 -10.43 33.27 5.63
CA ASP A 309 -11.89 33.30 5.82
C ASP A 309 -12.48 31.99 6.37
N ASP A 310 -11.75 30.88 6.29
CA ASP A 310 -12.12 29.59 6.84
C ASP A 310 -11.76 29.43 8.33
N GLY A 311 -11.32 30.51 8.99
CA GLY A 311 -10.96 30.55 10.40
C GLY A 311 -9.61 29.91 10.72
N ASN A 312 -8.81 29.59 9.70
CA ASN A 312 -7.46 29.06 9.87
C ASN A 312 -6.40 30.11 9.56
N THR A 313 -5.38 30.20 10.40
CA THR A 313 -4.17 30.98 10.15
C THR A 313 -3.17 30.13 9.37
N ARG A 314 -2.63 30.67 8.27
CA ARG A 314 -1.66 29.99 7.40
C ARG A 314 -0.38 30.81 7.28
N SER A 315 0.77 30.13 7.26
CA SER A 315 2.05 30.76 6.94
C SER A 315 2.21 30.91 5.42
N LEU A 316 2.39 32.16 4.98
CA LEU A 316 2.72 32.55 3.61
C LEU A 316 4.22 32.41 3.33
N ALA A 317 5.05 32.67 4.35
CA ALA A 317 6.48 32.53 4.28
C ALA A 317 7.08 32.20 5.65
N THR A 318 8.12 31.36 5.68
CA THR A 318 8.92 31.11 6.89
C THR A 318 10.34 31.64 6.68
N ILE A 319 10.82 32.44 7.61
CA ILE A 319 12.13 33.11 7.55
C ILE A 319 13.02 32.52 8.64
N ASN A 320 14.14 31.94 8.25
CA ASN A 320 15.06 31.26 9.18
C ASN A 320 16.49 31.76 9.01
N ALA A 321 17.16 32.09 10.12
CA ALA A 321 18.60 32.27 10.13
C ALA A 321 19.30 30.93 9.83
N LYS A 322 20.33 30.95 8.96
CA LYS A 322 21.10 29.73 8.66
C LYS A 322 22.28 29.57 9.63
N PRO A 323 22.73 28.32 9.87
CA PRO A 323 23.97 28.07 10.61
C PRO A 323 25.15 28.84 10.03
N GLY A 324 25.98 29.45 10.87
CA GLY A 324 27.03 30.39 10.46
C GLY A 324 26.65 31.85 10.67
N GLY A 325 25.36 32.15 10.76
CA GLY A 325 24.86 33.44 11.24
C GLY A 325 25.03 34.61 10.28
N ASP A 326 25.46 34.38 9.04
CA ASP A 326 25.66 35.39 7.99
C ASP A 326 24.59 35.33 6.90
N ARG A 327 23.63 34.41 7.02
CA ARG A 327 22.60 34.15 6.02
C ARG A 327 21.22 33.98 6.63
N VAL A 328 20.22 34.32 5.83
CA VAL A 328 18.80 34.05 6.11
C VAL A 328 18.18 33.36 4.90
N SER A 329 17.24 32.44 5.12
CA SER A 329 16.40 31.87 4.08
C SER A 329 14.95 32.22 4.29
N VAL A 330 14.25 32.58 3.22
CA VAL A 330 12.80 32.76 3.18
C VAL A 330 12.18 31.64 2.36
N SER A 331 11.33 30.84 2.98
CA SER A 331 10.75 29.64 2.38
C SER A 331 9.27 29.83 2.06
N TYR A 332 8.86 29.35 0.89
CA TYR A 332 7.50 29.45 0.34
C TYR A 332 7.01 28.08 -0.13
N LYS A 333 5.69 27.95 -0.26
CA LYS A 333 5.02 26.70 -0.64
C LYS A 333 4.61 26.64 -2.11
N THR A 334 4.55 27.77 -2.81
CA THR A 334 4.14 27.82 -4.22
C THR A 334 4.92 28.87 -4.98
N ALA A 335 4.93 28.77 -6.31
CA ALA A 335 5.65 29.70 -7.18
C ALA A 335 5.12 31.14 -7.02
N THR A 336 3.80 31.32 -6.97
CA THR A 336 3.19 32.65 -6.83
C THR A 336 3.52 33.27 -5.47
N LEU A 337 3.46 32.49 -4.39
CA LEU A 337 3.88 32.94 -3.07
C LEU A 337 5.35 33.34 -3.04
N ALA A 338 6.22 32.61 -3.76
CA ALA A 338 7.65 32.94 -3.82
C ALA A 338 7.93 34.24 -4.58
N GLU A 339 7.21 34.53 -5.67
CA GLU A 339 7.36 35.80 -6.39
C GLU A 339 6.86 36.99 -5.56
N GLN A 340 5.65 36.87 -5.01
CA GLN A 340 5.04 37.91 -4.18
C GLN A 340 5.84 38.13 -2.89
N GLY A 341 6.20 37.03 -2.23
CA GLY A 341 6.97 37.03 -0.99
C GLY A 341 8.38 37.58 -1.17
N ARG A 342 9.06 37.29 -2.29
CA ARG A 342 10.37 37.87 -2.59
C ARG A 342 10.28 39.39 -2.78
N ALA A 343 9.31 39.85 -3.56
CA ALA A 343 9.10 41.29 -3.77
C ALA A 343 8.81 42.00 -2.43
N TRP A 344 7.97 41.39 -1.60
CA TRP A 344 7.68 41.88 -0.25
C TRP A 344 8.93 41.92 0.65
N PHE A 345 9.67 40.81 0.73
CA PHE A 345 10.83 40.70 1.61
C PHE A 345 11.99 41.62 1.17
N ASP A 346 12.21 41.78 -0.14
CA ASP A 346 13.22 42.70 -0.67
C ASP A 346 12.92 44.16 -0.27
N VAL A 347 11.63 44.56 -0.28
CA VAL A 347 11.19 45.89 0.17
C VAL A 347 11.35 46.04 1.68
N LEU A 348 10.92 45.03 2.44
CA LEU A 348 10.96 45.04 3.90
C LEU A 348 12.39 45.10 4.44
N ALA A 349 13.25 44.19 3.96
CA ALA A 349 14.62 44.07 4.44
C ALA A 349 15.52 45.17 3.86
N GLY A 350 15.22 45.67 2.66
CA GLY A 350 15.96 46.75 2.02
C GLY A 350 17.47 46.45 1.96
N GLY A 351 18.29 47.41 2.39
CA GLY A 351 19.76 47.29 2.36
C GLY A 351 20.36 46.31 3.39
N SER A 352 19.55 45.77 4.31
CA SER A 352 20.03 44.88 5.38
C SER A 352 20.40 43.47 4.88
N VAL A 353 19.95 43.11 3.68
CA VAL A 353 20.22 41.82 3.05
C VAL A 353 20.70 41.97 1.61
N LYS A 354 21.27 40.91 1.06
CA LYS A 354 21.58 40.77 -0.36
C LYS A 354 21.11 39.40 -0.82
N PHE A 355 20.21 39.37 -1.79
CA PHE A 355 19.81 38.12 -2.44
C PHE A 355 21.02 37.42 -3.05
N GLU A 356 21.13 36.11 -2.81
CA GLU A 356 22.20 35.28 -3.36
C GLU A 356 21.65 34.30 -4.40
N LEU A 357 20.66 33.48 -4.02
CA LEU A 357 20.10 32.45 -4.89
C LEU A 357 18.71 32.03 -4.45
N ARG A 358 17.98 31.41 -5.37
CA ARG A 358 16.75 30.67 -5.11
C ARG A 358 16.99 29.18 -5.30
N GLU A 359 16.56 28.40 -4.32
CA GLU A 359 16.46 26.95 -4.40
C GLU A 359 15.00 26.56 -4.62
N VAL A 360 14.75 25.63 -5.55
CA VAL A 360 13.42 25.08 -5.82
C VAL A 360 13.51 23.57 -5.66
N SER A 361 12.71 23.02 -4.75
CA SER A 361 12.58 21.59 -4.53
C SER A 361 11.14 21.17 -4.80
N ASP A 362 10.99 20.24 -5.75
CA ASP A 362 9.72 19.60 -6.02
C ASP A 362 9.53 18.41 -5.05
N PRO A 363 8.50 18.45 -4.16
CA PRO A 363 8.20 17.35 -3.24
C PRO A 363 7.99 16.01 -3.97
N LYS A 364 7.39 16.04 -5.16
CA LYS A 364 7.15 14.84 -5.98
C LYS A 364 8.46 14.19 -6.38
N ALA A 365 9.40 14.97 -6.93
CA ALA A 365 10.72 14.49 -7.30
C ALA A 365 11.54 13.98 -6.10
N LEU A 366 11.37 14.59 -4.92
CA LEU A 366 12.00 14.13 -3.68
C LEU A 366 11.45 12.77 -3.23
N MET A 367 10.13 12.60 -3.24
CA MET A 367 9.48 11.35 -2.83
C MET A 367 9.77 10.20 -3.80
N SER A 368 9.75 10.42 -5.12
CA SER A 368 10.11 9.38 -6.09
C SER A 368 11.56 8.89 -5.93
N ARG A 369 12.47 9.74 -5.45
CA ARG A 369 13.85 9.33 -5.13
C ARG A 369 13.95 8.48 -3.85
N MET A 370 12.99 8.59 -2.94
CA MET A 370 12.96 7.86 -1.68
C MET A 370 12.31 6.47 -1.81
N GLU A 371 11.35 6.29 -2.73
CA GLU A 371 10.69 4.99 -2.96
C GLU A 371 11.61 3.92 -3.59
N GLY A 372 12.64 4.32 -4.33
CA GLY A 372 13.57 3.41 -5.01
C GLY A 372 14.74 2.87 -4.17
N GLN A 373 14.83 3.21 -2.88
CA GLN A 373 15.89 2.73 -1.99
C GLN A 373 15.27 2.06 -0.76
N ALA A 374 15.67 0.82 -0.45
CA ALA A 374 15.52 0.29 0.90
C ALA A 374 16.12 1.32 1.85
N MET A 375 15.29 1.86 2.75
CA MET A 375 15.67 2.93 3.67
C MET A 375 17.05 2.61 4.25
N PRO A 376 18.10 3.40 3.93
CA PRO A 376 19.15 3.55 4.91
C PRO A 376 18.41 4.01 6.16
N GLN A 377 18.58 3.32 7.29
CA GLN A 377 18.13 3.83 8.60
C GLN A 377 18.42 5.32 8.56
N ALA A 378 17.35 6.13 8.55
CA ALA A 378 17.50 7.56 8.42
C ALA A 378 18.51 7.93 9.49
N LYS A 379 19.70 8.36 9.07
CA LYS A 379 20.62 8.99 10.01
C LYS A 379 19.75 10.04 10.66
N THR A 380 19.60 9.91 11.97
CA THR A 380 18.81 10.75 12.86
C THR A 380 19.32 12.18 12.76
N ALA A 381 19.07 12.84 11.64
CA ALA A 381 19.06 14.27 11.51
C ALA A 381 17.60 14.62 11.80
N SER A 382 17.36 14.88 13.07
CA SER A 382 16.16 15.55 13.54
C SER A 382 15.94 16.79 12.66
N ASN A 383 15.04 16.70 11.68
CA ASN A 383 14.41 17.89 11.08
C ASN A 383 13.40 18.50 12.08
N MET A 384 13.75 18.47 13.38
CA MET A 384 13.06 19.22 14.40
C MET A 384 13.35 20.69 14.12
N PRO A 385 12.33 21.57 14.16
CA PRO A 385 12.59 23.00 14.36
C PRO A 385 13.53 23.13 15.56
N ALA A 386 14.65 23.81 15.37
CA ALA A 386 15.64 23.97 16.44
C ALA A 386 14.95 24.61 17.65
N GLY A 387 14.97 23.93 18.81
CA GLY A 387 14.46 24.46 20.09
C GLY A 387 13.19 23.81 20.64
N LEU A 388 12.49 22.94 19.91
CA LEU A 388 11.33 22.19 20.45
C LEU A 388 11.76 20.81 20.95
N ASP A 389 11.50 20.51 22.22
CA ASP A 389 11.60 19.14 22.72
C ASP A 389 10.47 18.25 22.18
N ALA A 390 10.66 16.93 22.25
CA ALA A 390 9.74 15.95 21.68
C ALA A 390 8.32 16.03 22.26
N GLU A 391 8.15 16.42 23.53
CA GLU A 391 6.83 16.50 24.16
C GLU A 391 6.11 17.79 23.78
N THR A 392 6.83 18.91 23.68
CA THR A 392 6.25 20.16 23.18
C THR A 392 5.79 20.00 21.72
N LEU A 393 6.56 19.30 20.89
CA LEU A 393 6.13 18.96 19.53
C LEU A 393 4.89 18.07 19.53
N ALA A 394 4.85 17.02 20.36
CA ALA A 394 3.68 16.16 20.47
C ALA A 394 2.42 16.93 20.88
N GLY A 395 2.51 17.86 21.84
CA GLY A 395 1.39 18.70 22.26
C GLY A 395 0.88 19.63 21.14
N ALA A 396 1.80 20.21 20.35
CA ALA A 396 1.44 21.03 19.19
C ALA A 396 0.74 20.20 18.11
N VAL A 397 1.28 19.02 17.78
CA VAL A 397 0.69 18.09 16.81
C VAL A 397 -0.69 17.60 17.28
N GLU A 398 -0.85 17.25 18.57
CA GLU A 398 -2.14 16.84 19.12
C GLU A 398 -3.19 17.95 19.00
N THR A 399 -2.81 19.19 19.29
CA THR A 399 -3.71 20.35 19.15
C THR A 399 -4.11 20.55 17.69
N ALA A 400 -3.17 20.43 16.75
CA ALA A 400 -3.44 20.52 15.32
C ALA A 400 -4.37 19.39 14.84
N ILE A 401 -4.11 18.13 15.21
CA ILE A 401 -4.95 16.97 14.90
C ILE A 401 -6.38 17.19 15.42
N LYS A 402 -6.56 17.53 16.70
CA LYS A 402 -7.90 17.75 17.28
C LYS A 402 -8.65 18.89 16.61
N ARG A 403 -7.95 19.95 16.18
CA ARG A 403 -8.55 21.05 15.42
C ARG A 403 -8.99 20.59 14.04
N SER A 404 -8.10 19.92 13.29
CA SER A 404 -8.38 19.43 11.93
C SER A 404 -9.54 18.42 11.89
N TYR A 405 -9.66 17.59 12.92
CA TYR A 405 -10.69 16.55 13.00
C TYR A 405 -11.94 16.96 13.79
N LYS A 406 -12.09 18.25 14.15
CA LYS A 406 -13.18 18.74 15.02
C LYS A 406 -14.57 18.35 14.53
N ASN A 407 -14.82 18.43 13.23
CA ASN A 407 -16.10 18.12 12.60
C ASN A 407 -16.10 16.79 11.84
N TRP A 408 -15.04 15.98 11.98
CA TRP A 408 -14.80 14.81 11.14
C TRP A 408 -15.97 13.81 11.12
N ALA A 409 -16.66 13.63 12.25
CA ALA A 409 -17.79 12.71 12.36
C ALA A 409 -19.00 13.11 11.49
N ASP A 410 -19.08 14.40 11.13
CA ASP A 410 -20.20 15.05 10.46
C ASP A 410 -19.82 15.59 9.06
N GLU A 411 -18.56 15.39 8.63
CA GLU A 411 -18.07 15.75 7.31
C GLU A 411 -18.12 14.55 6.34
N ALA A 412 -18.51 14.82 5.09
CA ALA A 412 -18.54 13.81 4.03
C ALA A 412 -17.12 13.37 3.66
N ILE A 413 -16.84 12.07 3.72
CA ILE A 413 -15.51 11.53 3.40
C ILE A 413 -15.58 10.74 2.08
N PRO A 414 -14.74 11.06 1.07
CA PRO A 414 -14.77 10.38 -0.22
C PRO A 414 -14.62 8.85 -0.14
N ILE A 415 -13.75 8.35 0.75
CA ILE A 415 -13.53 6.91 0.96
C ILE A 415 -14.76 6.18 1.52
N LEU A 416 -15.71 6.91 2.12
CA LEU A 416 -16.99 6.42 2.62
C LEU A 416 -18.13 6.71 1.63
N GLU A 417 -17.80 6.80 0.34
CA GLU A 417 -18.75 7.12 -0.74
C GLU A 417 -19.47 8.47 -0.53
N GLY A 418 -18.72 9.45 -0.01
CA GLY A 418 -19.25 10.79 0.28
C GLY A 418 -20.21 10.83 1.48
N ARG A 419 -20.36 9.74 2.24
CA ARG A 419 -21.11 9.72 3.49
C ARG A 419 -20.26 10.29 4.63
N THR A 420 -20.95 10.81 5.64
CA THR A 420 -20.31 11.12 6.93
C THR A 420 -20.05 9.82 7.72
N PRO A 421 -19.06 9.80 8.63
CA PRO A 421 -18.87 8.66 9.52
C PRO A 421 -20.14 8.27 10.29
N ARG A 422 -20.93 9.24 10.81
CA ARG A 422 -22.20 8.95 11.50
C ARG A 422 -23.25 8.25 10.64
N GLN A 423 -23.31 8.61 9.35
CA GLN A 423 -24.20 7.95 8.39
C GLN A 423 -23.70 6.56 8.02
N ALA A 424 -22.38 6.40 7.83
CA ALA A 424 -21.78 5.14 7.42
C ALA A 424 -21.95 4.05 8.49
N ILE A 425 -21.79 4.37 9.78
CA ILE A 425 -21.89 3.38 10.87
C ILE A 425 -23.29 2.76 11.04
N GLN A 426 -24.32 3.25 10.34
CA GLN A 426 -25.67 2.71 10.39
C GLN A 426 -25.81 1.34 9.69
N SER A 427 -24.82 0.93 8.88
CA SER A 427 -24.76 -0.40 8.30
C SER A 427 -23.54 -1.16 8.81
N ALA A 428 -23.63 -2.49 8.89
CA ALA A 428 -22.48 -3.33 9.26
C ALA A 428 -21.23 -3.10 8.38
N PRO A 429 -21.33 -3.05 7.03
CA PRO A 429 -20.15 -2.79 6.21
C PRO A 429 -19.67 -1.34 6.26
N GLY A 430 -20.56 -0.37 6.50
CA GLY A 430 -20.15 1.02 6.72
C GLY A 430 -19.44 1.21 8.06
N LEU A 431 -19.91 0.53 9.12
CA LEU A 431 -19.26 0.48 10.41
C LEU A 431 -17.83 -0.06 10.31
N GLU A 432 -17.62 -1.20 9.64
CA GLU A 432 -16.28 -1.76 9.50
C GLU A 432 -15.34 -0.89 8.66
N ARG A 433 -15.84 -0.21 7.60
CA ARG A 433 -15.02 0.77 6.86
C ARG A 433 -14.62 1.96 7.73
N VAL A 434 -15.51 2.47 8.57
CA VAL A 434 -15.19 3.57 9.50
C VAL A 434 -14.14 3.13 10.51
N LYS A 435 -14.24 1.92 11.07
CA LYS A 435 -13.20 1.36 11.95
C LYS A 435 -11.87 1.19 11.23
N GLY A 436 -11.88 0.67 10.00
CA GLY A 436 -10.68 0.55 9.18
C GLY A 436 -10.00 1.88 8.89
N LEU A 437 -10.79 2.92 8.62
CA LEU A 437 -10.29 4.27 8.42
C LEU A 437 -9.61 4.83 9.69
N LEU A 438 -10.24 4.65 10.85
CA LEU A 438 -9.65 5.06 12.14
C LEU A 438 -8.34 4.33 12.43
N ARG A 439 -8.28 3.01 12.20
CA ARG A 439 -7.05 2.21 12.34
C ARG A 439 -5.95 2.70 11.39
N SER A 440 -6.29 3.05 10.15
CA SER A 440 -5.31 3.60 9.19
C SER A 440 -4.71 4.93 9.65
N TYR A 441 -5.48 5.79 10.32
CA TYR A 441 -4.97 7.05 10.89
C TYR A 441 -4.03 6.77 12.06
N GLU A 442 -4.37 5.82 12.91
CA GLU A 442 -3.56 5.41 14.07
C GLU A 442 -2.23 4.77 13.63
N ASP A 443 -2.26 3.93 12.59
CA ASP A 443 -1.06 3.33 12.00
C ASP A 443 -0.13 4.40 11.41
N GLY A 444 -0.68 5.32 10.60
CA GLY A 444 0.07 6.43 10.01
C GLY A 444 0.67 7.35 11.07
N GLU A 445 -0.08 7.67 12.11
CA GLU A 445 0.38 8.45 13.25
C GLU A 445 1.50 7.74 14.02
N THR A 446 1.39 6.44 14.25
CA THR A 446 2.42 5.65 14.94
C THR A 446 3.73 5.68 14.16
N GLN A 447 3.67 5.50 12.84
CA GLN A 447 4.85 5.58 11.98
C GLN A 447 5.47 6.98 11.97
N GLN A 448 4.64 8.03 11.83
CA GLN A 448 5.11 9.41 11.80
C GLN A 448 5.73 9.84 13.14
N ALA A 449 5.10 9.47 14.26
CA ALA A 449 5.60 9.75 15.59
C ALA A 449 6.98 9.11 15.83
N ALA A 450 7.15 7.86 15.39
CA ALA A 450 8.43 7.16 15.48
C ALA A 450 9.53 7.84 14.65
N GLN A 451 9.22 8.30 13.43
CA GLN A 451 10.17 9.04 12.58
C GLN A 451 10.55 10.39 13.19
N GLN A 452 9.61 11.05 13.86
CA GLN A 452 9.83 12.35 14.50
C GLN A 452 10.40 12.24 15.92
N GLY A 453 10.57 11.02 16.45
CA GLY A 453 11.07 10.79 17.81
C GLY A 453 10.16 11.33 18.91
N ARG A 454 8.85 11.42 18.64
CA ARG A 454 7.82 11.91 19.59
C ARG A 454 6.87 10.79 19.99
N ARG A 455 6.08 11.01 21.05
CA ARG A 455 4.97 10.09 21.38
C ARG A 455 3.91 10.11 20.29
N ALA A 456 3.25 8.97 20.07
CA ALA A 456 2.08 8.89 19.20
C ALA A 456 0.86 9.56 19.85
N ILE A 457 0.07 10.26 19.04
CA ILE A 457 -1.17 10.90 19.44
C ILE A 457 -2.31 9.90 19.33
N SER A 458 -3.13 9.83 20.38
CA SER A 458 -4.28 8.93 20.38
C SER A 458 -5.45 9.52 19.60
N TYR A 459 -5.99 8.73 18.66
CA TYR A 459 -7.23 9.05 17.94
C TYR A 459 -8.50 8.59 18.68
N GLN A 460 -8.39 8.21 19.97
CA GLN A 460 -9.54 7.75 20.78
C GLN A 460 -10.73 8.72 20.76
N PHE A 461 -10.47 10.04 20.68
CA PHE A 461 -11.52 11.05 20.61
C PHE A 461 -12.47 10.87 19.40
N LEU A 462 -11.99 10.29 18.29
CA LEU A 462 -12.83 9.98 17.13
C LEU A 462 -13.70 8.74 17.33
N TRP A 463 -13.15 7.72 17.97
CA TRP A 463 -13.92 6.54 18.38
C TRP A 463 -15.05 6.95 19.34
N ASP A 464 -14.73 7.76 20.33
CA ASP A 464 -15.67 8.28 21.33
C ASP A 464 -16.75 9.15 20.68
N ALA A 465 -16.39 10.00 19.72
CA ALA A 465 -17.33 10.86 18.98
C ALA A 465 -18.41 10.06 18.23
N LEU A 466 -18.12 8.81 17.87
CA LEU A 466 -19.04 7.88 17.21
C LEU A 466 -19.67 6.86 18.18
N GLY A 467 -19.31 6.89 19.46
CA GLY A 467 -19.77 5.90 20.44
C GLY A 467 -19.25 4.49 20.17
N LEU A 468 -18.12 4.37 19.47
CA LEU A 468 -17.51 3.09 19.11
C LEU A 468 -16.47 2.66 20.14
N ARG A 469 -16.24 1.35 20.21
CA ARG A 469 -15.11 0.76 20.93
C ARG A 469 -14.12 0.21 19.92
N ARG A 470 -12.84 0.29 20.27
CA ARG A 470 -11.73 -0.27 19.51
C ARG A 470 -11.84 -1.77 19.37
#